data_AF-A0A6C0CY95-F1
#
_entry.id   AF-A0A6C0CY95-F1
#
_cell.length_a   1.000
_cell.length_b   1.000
_cell.length_c   1.000
_cell.angle_alpha   90.00
_cell.angle_beta   90.00
_cell.angle_gamma   90.00
#
_symmetry.space_group_name_H-M   'P 1'
#
loop_
_entity.id
_entity.type
_entity.pdbx_description
1 polymer ?
#
loop_
_entity_poly.entity_id
_entity_poly.type
_entity_poly.pdbx_seq_one_letter_code
_entity_poly.pdbx_strand_id
1 'polypeptide(L)'
;MEQKIYIDSLSKNLNIINSTYLKKLYDILENHKIVFPKYLNDEILTKTTGIYPIPKSKYIDEYLFNKTKSKSVIYTYIFKINNINCSFKYYFKQKQSALLDKYIMVISYILSLFSVKNVINIHLIELEDKKFFNNKYTALHVNSGFTLYYNSKIDIFVYRKEESVKVLIHELLHSIHLSGTYKNNKKLVNYYNNLYNVNIKTINIDEIYIELWARLLNCFICSKYSENHNYNTFNKYVSIEKKISEIQSYKICNYINNNKNIDINKYTHIVEYYLAVNQLLYNINEFLKYRFSKKKIFYLKDIQSFINFIISHPDYKLHKIRKNSIFNNTFRMSVIEFNLPRR
;
A
#
# COMPACT_ATOMS: atom_id res chain seq x y z
N MET A 1 -8.04 -4.60 17.76
CA MET A 1 -7.23 -5.03 18.93
C MET A 1 -5.77 -5.23 18.53
N GLU A 2 -5.46 -6.01 17.50
CA GLU A 2 -4.06 -6.25 17.04
C GLU A 2 -3.30 -4.98 16.62
N GLN A 3 -3.90 -4.08 15.83
CA GLN A 3 -3.25 -2.82 15.44
C GLN A 3 -2.77 -2.00 16.64
N LYS A 4 -3.61 -1.86 17.66
CA LYS A 4 -3.28 -1.09 18.86
C LYS A 4 -2.04 -1.67 19.55
N ILE A 5 -1.95 -3.00 19.65
CA ILE A 5 -0.79 -3.69 20.21
C ILE A 5 0.49 -3.37 19.43
N TYR A 6 0.44 -3.38 18.09
CA TYR A 6 1.59 -3.00 17.26
C TYR A 6 1.98 -1.54 17.43
N ILE A 7 1.02 -0.62 17.35
CA ILE A 7 1.26 0.82 17.49
C ILE A 7 1.82 1.15 18.87
N ASP A 8 1.23 0.60 19.93
CA ASP A 8 1.67 0.83 21.31
C ASP A 8 3.09 0.27 21.53
N SER A 9 3.39 -0.90 20.95
CA SER A 9 4.74 -1.48 21.02
C SER A 9 5.78 -0.64 20.27
N LEU A 10 5.45 -0.07 19.11
CA LEU A 10 6.37 0.74 18.30
C LEU A 10 6.49 2.18 18.79
N SER A 11 5.46 2.69 19.47
CA SER A 11 5.45 4.04 20.02
C SER A 11 6.43 4.19 21.20
N LYS A 12 6.79 3.09 21.86
CA LYS A 12 7.82 3.07 22.91
C LYS A 12 9.18 3.40 22.29
N ASN A 13 9.76 4.54 22.68
CA ASN A 13 11.03 5.07 22.14
C ASN A 13 10.99 5.43 20.64
N LEU A 14 9.82 5.89 20.15
CA LEU A 14 9.69 6.31 18.76
C LEU A 14 10.39 7.64 18.53
N ASN A 15 11.41 7.63 17.66
CA ASN A 15 12.02 8.86 17.16
C ASN A 15 11.10 9.49 16.11
N ILE A 16 10.50 10.63 16.47
CA ILE A 16 9.65 11.40 15.56
C ILE A 16 10.52 11.99 14.43
N ILE A 17 10.01 11.94 13.20
CA ILE A 17 10.71 12.50 12.05
C ILE A 17 10.68 14.03 12.16
N ASN A 18 11.86 14.64 12.20
CA ASN A 18 11.99 16.09 12.05
C ASN A 18 12.21 16.42 10.57
N SER A 19 11.13 16.78 9.86
CA SER A 19 11.18 17.12 8.44
C SER A 19 10.21 18.25 8.12
N THR A 20 10.74 19.37 7.65
CA THR A 20 9.93 20.48 7.13
C THR A 20 9.15 20.09 5.89
N TYR A 21 9.70 19.19 5.06
CA TYR A 21 9.00 18.68 3.87
C TYR A 21 7.86 17.73 4.21
N LEU A 22 7.95 16.98 5.32
CA LEU A 22 6.83 16.17 5.79
C LEU A 22 5.67 17.05 6.26
N LYS A 23 5.96 18.17 6.95
CA LYS A 23 4.96 19.18 7.29
C LYS A 23 4.33 19.80 6.04
N LYS A 24 5.14 20.20 5.04
CA LYS A 24 4.64 20.69 3.75
C LYS A 24 3.72 19.68 3.06
N LEU A 25 4.05 18.39 3.11
CA LEU A 25 3.19 17.33 2.54
C LEU A 25 1.85 17.26 3.28
N TYR A 26 1.86 17.28 4.61
CA TYR A 26 0.64 17.34 5.41
C TYR A 26 -0.24 18.53 5.02
N ASP A 27 0.35 19.72 4.90
CA ASP A 27 -0.41 20.94 4.58
C ASP A 27 -1.03 20.87 3.17
N ILE A 28 -0.34 20.28 2.18
CA ILE A 28 -0.92 20.04 0.85
C ILE A 28 -2.10 19.08 0.91
N LEU A 29 -1.95 17.97 1.63
CA LEU A 29 -2.98 16.94 1.75
C LEU A 29 -4.19 17.43 2.54
N GLU A 30 -3.97 18.26 3.56
CA GLU A 30 -5.02 18.80 4.41
C GLU A 30 -5.85 19.88 3.70
N ASN A 31 -5.19 20.76 2.95
CA ASN A 31 -5.86 21.81 2.18
C ASN A 31 -6.50 21.30 0.89
N HIS A 32 -6.32 20.02 0.54
CA HIS A 32 -6.91 19.44 -0.66
C HIS A 32 -8.43 19.29 -0.51
N LYS A 33 -9.18 19.85 -1.46
CA LYS A 33 -10.64 19.80 -1.48
C LYS A 33 -11.12 18.43 -1.99
N ILE A 34 -11.76 17.68 -1.11
CA ILE A 34 -12.36 16.38 -1.44
C ILE A 34 -13.58 16.60 -2.32
N VAL A 35 -13.70 15.77 -3.36
CA VAL A 35 -14.91 15.68 -4.18
C VAL A 35 -15.69 14.45 -3.75
N PHE A 36 -16.85 14.69 -3.14
CA PHE A 36 -17.73 13.64 -2.67
C PHE A 36 -18.38 12.88 -3.83
N PRO A 37 -18.68 11.59 -3.64
CA PRO A 37 -19.24 10.76 -4.69
C PRO A 37 -20.67 11.22 -5.01
N LYS A 38 -20.95 11.43 -6.30
CA LYS A 38 -22.32 11.56 -6.81
C LYS A 38 -22.82 10.17 -7.18
N TYR A 39 -23.69 9.59 -6.35
CA TYR A 39 -24.32 8.30 -6.63
C TYR A 39 -25.19 8.41 -7.89
N LEU A 40 -25.09 7.41 -8.77
CA LEU A 40 -25.81 7.42 -10.05
C LEU A 40 -27.16 6.70 -9.97
N ASN A 41 -27.37 5.87 -8.95
CA ASN A 41 -28.64 5.20 -8.68
C ASN A 41 -29.05 5.48 -7.23
N ASP A 42 -30.35 5.76 -7.01
CA ASP A 42 -30.93 5.94 -5.68
C ASP A 42 -30.98 4.61 -4.89
N GLU A 43 -30.98 3.48 -5.60
CA GLU A 43 -30.87 2.16 -5.00
C GLU A 43 -29.39 1.76 -4.82
N ILE A 44 -28.91 2.03 -3.61
CA ILE A 44 -27.57 1.74 -3.08
C ILE A 44 -27.24 0.22 -3.09
N LEU A 45 -28.21 -0.65 -3.37
CA LEU A 45 -28.22 -2.03 -2.89
C LEU A 45 -28.90 -3.00 -3.87
N THR A 46 -28.25 -3.35 -4.98
CA THR A 46 -28.61 -4.59 -5.67
C THR A 46 -27.97 -5.77 -4.94
N LYS A 47 -28.72 -6.35 -3.97
CA LYS A 47 -28.31 -7.61 -3.34
C LYS A 47 -28.45 -8.73 -4.37
N THR A 48 -27.34 -9.06 -5.01
CA THR A 48 -27.27 -10.20 -5.93
C THR A 48 -26.44 -11.30 -5.28
N THR A 49 -26.82 -12.56 -5.57
CA THR A 49 -25.96 -13.70 -5.31
C THR A 49 -24.99 -13.84 -6.49
N GLY A 50 -23.69 -13.74 -6.25
CA GLY A 50 -22.69 -13.88 -7.30
C GLY A 50 -21.31 -14.23 -6.75
N ILE A 51 -20.52 -14.92 -7.56
CA ILE A 51 -19.16 -15.34 -7.21
C ILE A 51 -18.23 -14.13 -7.35
N TYR A 52 -17.30 -13.95 -6.42
CA TYR A 52 -16.23 -12.96 -6.57
C TYR A 52 -15.47 -13.19 -7.89
N PRO A 53 -15.51 -12.25 -8.84
CA PRO A 53 -15.00 -12.47 -10.19
C PRO A 53 -13.49 -12.21 -10.23
N ILE A 54 -12.75 -12.72 -9.26
CA ILE A 54 -11.30 -12.62 -9.31
C ILE A 54 -10.81 -13.54 -10.44
N PRO A 55 -10.06 -13.04 -11.42
CA PRO A 55 -9.44 -13.91 -12.40
C PRO A 55 -8.28 -14.66 -11.74
N LYS A 56 -8.03 -15.90 -12.18
CA LYS A 56 -6.81 -16.62 -11.79
C LYS A 56 -5.62 -15.79 -12.29
N SER A 57 -4.73 -15.43 -11.39
CA SER A 57 -3.65 -14.48 -11.64
C SER A 57 -2.43 -14.86 -10.80
N LYS A 58 -1.22 -14.54 -11.28
CA LYS A 58 0.03 -14.76 -10.53
C LYS A 58 0.10 -13.96 -9.21
N TYR A 59 -0.75 -12.95 -9.06
CA TYR A 59 -0.76 -12.06 -7.90
C TYR A 59 -1.62 -12.57 -6.72
N ILE A 60 -2.39 -13.64 -6.92
CA ILE A 60 -3.16 -14.30 -5.86
C ILE A 60 -2.77 -15.78 -5.80
N ASP A 61 -2.50 -16.26 -4.59
CA ASP A 61 -2.24 -17.68 -4.35
C ASP A 61 -3.49 -18.54 -4.59
N GLU A 62 -3.32 -19.76 -5.10
CA GLU A 62 -4.42 -20.66 -5.42
C GLU A 62 -5.32 -20.99 -4.22
N TYR A 63 -4.74 -21.08 -3.02
CA TYR A 63 -5.51 -21.28 -1.79
C TYR A 63 -6.48 -20.12 -1.52
N LEU A 64 -5.99 -18.89 -1.63
CA LEU A 64 -6.81 -17.69 -1.41
C LEU A 64 -7.82 -17.50 -2.52
N PHE A 65 -7.42 -17.73 -3.76
CA PHE A 65 -8.31 -17.73 -4.92
C PHE A 65 -9.51 -18.66 -4.69
N ASN A 66 -9.28 -19.90 -4.25
CA ASN A 66 -10.37 -20.84 -3.99
C ASN A 66 -11.27 -20.39 -2.83
N LYS A 67 -10.72 -19.77 -1.78
CA LYS A 67 -11.53 -19.18 -0.69
C LYS A 67 -12.47 -18.10 -1.20
N THR A 68 -12.06 -17.32 -2.20
CA THR A 68 -12.91 -16.25 -2.73
C THR A 68 -14.22 -16.75 -3.36
N LYS A 69 -14.22 -17.97 -3.91
CA LYS A 69 -15.39 -18.57 -4.56
C LYS A 69 -16.58 -18.78 -3.61
N SER A 70 -16.30 -18.90 -2.31
CA SER A 70 -17.31 -19.15 -1.27
C SER A 70 -18.11 -17.90 -0.83
N LYS A 71 -17.80 -16.71 -1.38
CA LYS A 71 -18.47 -15.45 -1.01
C LYS A 71 -19.49 -15.09 -2.08
N SER A 72 -20.76 -15.05 -1.70
CA SER A 72 -21.89 -14.95 -2.61
C SER A 72 -22.67 -13.64 -2.52
N VAL A 73 -22.59 -12.87 -1.42
CA VAL A 73 -23.39 -11.64 -1.28
C VAL A 73 -22.60 -10.44 -1.76
N ILE A 74 -23.17 -9.70 -2.70
CA ILE A 74 -22.54 -8.53 -3.32
C ILE A 74 -23.35 -7.28 -3.01
N TYR A 75 -22.68 -6.22 -2.56
CA TYR A 75 -23.20 -4.86 -2.65
C TYR A 75 -22.47 -4.11 -3.75
N THR A 76 -23.23 -3.48 -4.63
CA THR A 76 -22.70 -2.71 -5.76
C THR A 76 -23.09 -1.24 -5.60
N TYR A 77 -22.09 -0.39 -5.52
CA TYR A 77 -22.24 1.06 -5.50
C TYR A 77 -21.74 1.60 -6.83
N ILE A 78 -22.57 2.38 -7.52
CA ILE A 78 -22.18 3.07 -8.74
C ILE A 78 -22.22 4.57 -8.46
N PHE A 79 -21.08 5.21 -8.61
CA PHE A 79 -20.94 6.63 -8.31
C PHE A 79 -19.93 7.29 -9.24
N LYS A 80 -19.97 8.62 -9.27
CA LYS A 80 -19.06 9.46 -10.01
C LYS A 80 -18.29 10.35 -9.06
N ILE A 81 -16.97 10.37 -9.18
CA ILE A 81 -16.10 11.34 -8.50
C ILE A 81 -15.44 12.16 -9.60
N ASN A 82 -15.61 13.48 -9.56
CA ASN A 82 -15.26 14.35 -10.68
C ASN A 82 -15.96 13.89 -11.98
N ASN A 83 -15.17 13.43 -12.96
CA ASN A 83 -15.63 12.86 -14.22
C ASN A 83 -15.37 11.35 -14.35
N ILE A 84 -14.97 10.69 -13.25
CA ILE A 84 -14.59 9.29 -13.23
C ILE A 84 -15.79 8.45 -12.81
N ASN A 85 -16.24 7.56 -13.70
CA ASN A 85 -17.25 6.56 -13.36
C ASN A 85 -16.60 5.46 -12.52
N CYS A 86 -17.17 5.19 -11.36
CA CYS A 86 -16.69 4.21 -10.41
C CYS A 86 -17.78 3.17 -10.11
N SER A 87 -17.39 1.90 -10.05
CA SER A 87 -18.21 0.83 -9.47
C SER A 87 -17.45 0.21 -8.30
N PHE A 88 -18.03 0.22 -7.10
CA PHE A 88 -17.47 -0.47 -5.94
C PHE A 88 -18.34 -1.67 -5.58
N LYS A 89 -17.75 -2.87 -5.64
CA LYS A 89 -18.39 -4.13 -5.32
C LYS A 89 -17.78 -4.72 -4.05
N TYR A 90 -18.59 -4.88 -3.02
CA TYR A 90 -18.19 -5.49 -1.75
C TYR A 90 -18.82 -6.87 -1.57
N TYR A 91 -17.97 -7.87 -1.35
CA TYR A 91 -18.32 -9.29 -1.30
C TYR A 91 -18.10 -9.81 0.12
N PHE A 92 -19.17 -10.28 0.78
CA PHE A 92 -19.09 -10.68 2.19
C PHE A 92 -20.07 -11.82 2.51
N LYS A 93 -19.99 -12.37 3.73
CA LYS A 93 -20.93 -13.41 4.22
C LYS A 93 -22.13 -12.81 4.98
N GLN A 94 -21.91 -11.77 5.79
CA GLN A 94 -22.95 -11.03 6.54
C GLN A 94 -22.73 -9.50 6.50
N LYS A 95 -23.82 -8.73 6.46
CA LYS A 95 -23.84 -7.26 6.24
C LYS A 95 -23.02 -6.52 7.30
N GLN A 96 -22.15 -5.59 6.87
CA GLN A 96 -21.48 -4.61 7.73
C GLN A 96 -21.45 -3.24 7.02
N SER A 97 -22.34 -2.32 7.42
CA SER A 97 -22.52 -1.02 6.76
C SER A 97 -21.39 -0.02 7.04
N ALA A 98 -20.94 0.11 8.30
CA ALA A 98 -19.98 1.15 8.71
C ALA A 98 -18.59 1.03 8.03
N LEU A 99 -18.24 -0.14 7.52
CA LEU A 99 -16.97 -0.37 6.83
C LEU A 99 -16.98 0.14 5.38
N LEU A 100 -18.16 0.21 4.76
CA LEU A 100 -18.34 0.60 3.36
C LEU A 100 -18.09 2.09 3.15
N ASP A 101 -18.66 2.93 4.01
CA ASP A 101 -18.50 4.40 3.95
C ASP A 101 -17.03 4.79 4.04
N LYS A 102 -16.28 4.05 4.87
CA LYS A 102 -14.83 4.19 5.00
C LYS A 102 -14.10 3.99 3.66
N TYR A 103 -14.43 2.94 2.89
CA TYR A 103 -13.78 2.69 1.61
C TYR A 103 -14.16 3.75 0.58
N ILE A 104 -15.45 4.09 0.49
CA ILE A 104 -15.93 5.11 -0.45
C ILE A 104 -15.25 6.45 -0.17
N MET A 105 -15.13 6.84 1.10
CA MET A 105 -14.45 8.07 1.51
C MET A 105 -12.96 8.08 1.13
N VAL A 106 -12.26 6.95 1.30
CA VAL A 106 -10.87 6.81 0.85
C VAL A 106 -10.77 6.91 -0.68
N ILE A 107 -11.65 6.22 -1.41
CA ILE A 107 -11.71 6.26 -2.88
C ILE A 107 -11.95 7.70 -3.35
N SER A 108 -12.91 8.41 -2.74
CA SER A 108 -13.19 9.83 -3.01
C SER A 108 -12.00 10.72 -2.74
N TYR A 109 -11.32 10.55 -1.59
CA TYR A 109 -10.14 11.32 -1.28
C TYR A 109 -9.05 11.11 -2.34
N ILE A 110 -8.67 9.85 -2.61
CA ILE A 110 -7.60 9.54 -3.58
C ILE A 110 -7.97 9.99 -4.99
N LEU A 111 -9.16 9.66 -5.50
CA LEU A 111 -9.57 10.05 -6.85
C LEU A 111 -9.85 11.55 -7.00
N SER A 112 -10.00 12.30 -5.90
CA SER A 112 -10.04 13.76 -5.94
C SER A 112 -8.65 14.40 -6.05
N LEU A 113 -7.59 13.73 -5.58
CA LEU A 113 -6.20 14.20 -5.68
C LEU A 113 -5.65 14.10 -7.11
N PHE A 114 -6.22 13.22 -7.92
CA PHE A 114 -5.66 12.85 -9.21
C PHE A 114 -6.72 12.91 -10.32
N SER A 115 -6.27 13.10 -11.55
CA SER A 115 -7.14 13.04 -12.72
C SER A 115 -6.99 11.67 -13.37
N VAL A 116 -8.06 10.88 -13.38
CA VAL A 116 -8.13 9.60 -14.09
C VAL A 116 -9.16 9.71 -15.21
N LYS A 117 -8.91 9.04 -16.33
CA LYS A 117 -9.83 9.03 -17.49
C LYS A 117 -10.61 7.72 -17.62
N ASN A 118 -10.05 6.63 -17.11
CA ASN A 118 -10.63 5.30 -17.21
C ASN A 118 -11.78 5.10 -16.23
N VAL A 119 -12.71 4.22 -16.58
CA VAL A 119 -13.71 3.70 -15.64
C VAL A 119 -12.99 2.81 -14.63
N ILE A 120 -13.27 2.98 -13.34
CA ILE A 120 -12.63 2.20 -12.27
C ILE A 120 -13.66 1.29 -11.64
N ASN A 121 -13.44 -0.03 -11.67
CA ASN A 121 -14.21 -0.98 -10.86
C ASN A 121 -13.32 -1.53 -9.75
N ILE A 122 -13.87 -1.56 -8.55
CA ILE A 122 -13.18 -1.96 -7.34
C ILE A 122 -13.93 -3.14 -6.74
N HIS A 123 -13.20 -4.22 -6.45
CA HIS A 123 -13.73 -5.49 -5.99
C HIS A 123 -13.09 -5.86 -4.64
N LEU A 124 -13.86 -5.80 -3.56
CA LEU A 124 -13.37 -6.04 -2.19
C LEU A 124 -14.03 -7.29 -1.57
N ILE A 125 -13.26 -8.25 -1.04
CA ILE A 125 -13.82 -9.51 -0.46
C ILE A 125 -13.42 -9.79 1.01
N GLU A 126 -12.41 -9.10 1.54
CA GLU A 126 -11.97 -9.19 2.95
C GLU A 126 -11.83 -10.62 3.50
N LEU A 127 -10.92 -11.41 2.92
CA LEU A 127 -10.47 -12.64 3.56
C LEU A 127 -9.76 -12.30 4.87
N GLU A 128 -10.03 -13.09 5.92
CA GLU A 128 -9.43 -12.95 7.26
C GLU A 128 -7.99 -13.51 7.33
N ASP A 129 -7.53 -14.13 6.25
CA ASP A 129 -6.19 -14.67 6.08
C ASP A 129 -5.11 -13.60 6.36
N LYS A 130 -4.13 -13.95 7.19
CA LYS A 130 -3.04 -13.07 7.63
C LYS A 130 -1.75 -13.40 6.89
N LYS A 131 -0.88 -12.40 6.75
CA LYS A 131 0.47 -12.54 6.19
C LYS A 131 1.44 -13.12 7.22
N PHE A 132 1.60 -14.43 7.22
CA PHE A 132 2.58 -15.13 8.06
C PHE A 132 3.76 -15.68 7.26
N PHE A 133 4.94 -15.74 7.88
CA PHE A 133 6.08 -16.45 7.31
C PHE A 133 5.98 -17.95 7.51
N ASN A 134 6.30 -18.72 6.46
CA ASN A 134 6.45 -20.18 6.53
C ASN A 134 7.72 -20.65 5.79
N ASN A 135 8.83 -19.91 5.93
CA ASN A 135 10.11 -20.17 5.25
C ASN A 135 10.10 -19.91 3.73
N LYS A 136 9.01 -19.38 3.15
CA LYS A 136 8.97 -18.95 1.74
C LYS A 136 8.31 -17.58 1.58
N TYR A 137 8.80 -16.81 0.63
CA TYR A 137 8.25 -15.53 0.23
C TYR A 137 7.45 -15.70 -1.06
N THR A 138 6.13 -15.82 -0.95
CA THR A 138 5.23 -15.97 -2.10
C THR A 138 4.07 -14.98 -2.00
N ALA A 139 3.23 -14.91 -3.05
CA ALA A 139 1.99 -14.11 -3.04
C ALA A 139 1.09 -14.42 -1.83
N LEU A 140 1.08 -15.67 -1.34
CA LEU A 140 0.33 -16.08 -0.14
C LEU A 140 0.75 -15.30 1.12
N HIS A 141 2.00 -14.87 1.23
CA HIS A 141 2.51 -14.23 2.44
C HIS A 141 2.65 -12.71 2.31
N VAL A 142 2.48 -12.16 1.11
CA VAL A 142 2.84 -10.77 0.80
C VAL A 142 1.69 -10.00 0.17
N ASN A 143 1.08 -10.56 -0.88
CA ASN A 143 0.14 -9.83 -1.73
C ASN A 143 -1.26 -9.81 -1.11
N SER A 144 -1.99 -8.70 -1.26
CA SER A 144 -3.38 -8.55 -0.78
C SER A 144 -4.33 -7.96 -1.83
N GLY A 145 -3.78 -7.57 -2.99
CA GLY A 145 -4.52 -6.95 -4.07
C GLY A 145 -3.74 -6.99 -5.37
N PHE A 146 -4.40 -6.58 -6.45
CA PHE A 146 -3.79 -6.30 -7.74
C PHE A 146 -4.74 -5.49 -8.63
N THR A 147 -4.17 -4.89 -9.68
CA THR A 147 -4.90 -4.11 -10.68
C THR A 147 -4.77 -4.75 -12.08
N LEU A 148 -5.87 -4.77 -12.83
CA LEU A 148 -5.93 -5.18 -14.23
C LEU A 148 -6.37 -4.01 -15.11
N TYR A 149 -5.70 -3.85 -16.24
CA TYR A 149 -5.94 -2.76 -17.18
C TYR A 149 -6.62 -3.29 -18.45
N TYR A 150 -7.67 -2.60 -18.86
CA TYR A 150 -8.36 -2.74 -20.15
C TYR A 150 -8.38 -1.36 -20.83
N ASN A 151 -8.66 -1.31 -22.14
CA ASN A 151 -8.55 -0.07 -22.93
C ASN A 151 -9.23 1.15 -22.31
N SER A 152 -10.46 1.00 -21.80
CA SER A 152 -11.25 2.08 -21.19
C SER A 152 -11.61 1.85 -19.72
N LYS A 153 -11.14 0.74 -19.14
CA LYS A 153 -11.60 0.25 -17.82
C LYS A 153 -10.43 -0.30 -17.02
N ILE A 154 -10.44 -0.11 -15.71
CA ILE A 154 -9.47 -0.65 -14.78
C ILE A 154 -10.22 -1.42 -13.71
N ASP A 155 -9.82 -2.66 -13.46
CA ASP A 155 -10.35 -3.49 -12.38
C ASP A 155 -9.32 -3.62 -11.25
N ILE A 156 -9.71 -3.19 -10.06
CA ILE A 156 -8.92 -3.25 -8.84
C ILE A 156 -9.50 -4.34 -7.95
N PHE A 157 -8.65 -5.25 -7.48
CA PHE A 157 -9.04 -6.34 -6.60
C PHE A 157 -8.31 -6.20 -5.26
N VAL A 158 -9.05 -6.20 -4.16
CA VAL A 158 -8.51 -6.25 -2.79
C VAL A 158 -9.15 -7.42 -2.07
N TYR A 159 -8.33 -8.40 -1.67
CA TYR A 159 -8.86 -9.68 -1.21
C TYR A 159 -8.55 -10.04 0.24
N ARG A 160 -7.66 -9.33 0.94
CA ARG A 160 -7.49 -9.51 2.39
C ARG A 160 -8.01 -8.30 3.15
N LYS A 161 -8.51 -8.57 4.35
CA LYS A 161 -8.90 -7.55 5.32
C LYS A 161 -7.68 -6.84 5.92
N GLU A 162 -6.60 -7.59 6.13
CA GLU A 162 -5.33 -7.05 6.59
C GLU A 162 -4.77 -6.02 5.60
N GLU A 163 -4.50 -4.81 6.11
CA GLU A 163 -3.98 -3.65 5.36
C GLU A 163 -4.88 -3.20 4.19
N SER A 164 -6.15 -3.60 4.17
CA SER A 164 -7.05 -3.45 3.02
C SER A 164 -7.14 -2.02 2.47
N VAL A 165 -7.17 -1.00 3.34
CA VAL A 165 -7.20 0.41 2.92
C VAL A 165 -5.89 0.84 2.28
N LYS A 166 -4.74 0.51 2.88
CA LYS A 166 -3.43 0.80 2.30
C LYS A 166 -3.28 0.13 0.94
N VAL A 167 -3.72 -1.12 0.84
CA VAL A 167 -3.73 -1.89 -0.41
C VAL A 167 -4.66 -1.24 -1.43
N LEU A 168 -5.87 -0.83 -1.05
CA LEU A 168 -6.77 -0.11 -1.95
C LEU A 168 -6.13 1.19 -2.47
N ILE A 169 -5.47 1.96 -1.60
CA ILE A 169 -4.75 3.17 -2.02
C ILE A 169 -3.65 2.80 -3.02
N HIS A 170 -2.84 1.77 -2.71
CA HIS A 170 -1.78 1.28 -3.60
C HIS A 170 -2.31 0.93 -5.00
N GLU A 171 -3.38 0.14 -5.09
CA GLU A 171 -3.98 -0.24 -6.37
C GLU A 171 -4.63 0.96 -7.11
N LEU A 172 -5.23 1.89 -6.37
CA LEU A 172 -5.72 3.15 -6.96
C LEU A 172 -4.55 3.96 -7.56
N LEU A 173 -3.41 4.06 -6.88
CA LEU A 173 -2.24 4.76 -7.40
C LEU A 173 -1.67 4.10 -8.66
N HIS A 174 -1.72 2.78 -8.76
CA HIS A 174 -1.45 2.05 -10.00
C HIS A 174 -2.41 2.50 -11.11
N SER A 175 -3.72 2.53 -10.84
CA SER A 175 -4.73 2.98 -11.81
C SER A 175 -4.55 4.41 -12.31
N ILE A 176 -3.88 5.27 -11.53
CA ILE A 176 -3.55 6.65 -11.85
C ILE A 176 -2.26 6.77 -12.71
N HIS A 177 -1.44 5.70 -12.75
CA HIS A 177 -0.14 5.67 -13.43
C HIS A 177 0.87 6.70 -12.90
N LEU A 178 1.05 6.78 -11.57
CA LEU A 178 1.94 7.79 -10.98
C LEU A 178 3.39 7.77 -11.47
N SER A 179 3.96 6.61 -11.82
CA SER A 179 5.36 6.51 -12.25
C SER A 179 5.60 6.14 -13.72
N GLY A 180 4.54 6.03 -14.52
CA GLY A 180 4.63 5.81 -15.97
C GLY A 180 5.32 4.50 -16.36
N THR A 181 4.57 3.38 -16.34
CA THR A 181 4.92 2.02 -16.82
C THR A 181 6.14 1.33 -16.20
N TYR A 182 6.01 0.01 -16.06
CA TYR A 182 7.05 -0.92 -15.65
C TYR A 182 8.33 -0.75 -16.47
N LYS A 183 9.44 -0.43 -15.82
CA LYS A 183 10.77 -0.47 -16.44
C LYS A 183 11.73 -1.24 -15.54
N ASN A 184 11.94 -2.52 -15.87
CA ASN A 184 13.08 -3.25 -15.31
C ASN A 184 14.36 -2.44 -15.58
N ASN A 185 15.18 -2.24 -14.55
CA ASN A 185 16.36 -1.40 -14.65
C ASN A 185 17.60 -2.15 -14.18
N LYS A 186 18.51 -2.48 -15.11
CA LYS A 186 19.74 -3.22 -14.82
C LYS A 186 20.63 -2.51 -13.78
N LYS A 187 20.68 -1.17 -13.78
CA LYS A 187 21.49 -0.40 -12.82
C LYS A 187 20.97 -0.62 -11.40
N LEU A 188 19.66 -0.56 -11.21
CA LEU A 188 19.04 -0.76 -9.90
C LEU A 188 19.06 -2.24 -9.46
N VAL A 189 18.90 -3.18 -10.39
CA VAL A 189 19.10 -4.62 -10.15
C VAL A 189 20.51 -4.89 -9.63
N ASN A 190 21.54 -4.40 -10.35
CA ASN A 190 22.93 -4.59 -9.95
C ASN A 190 23.23 -3.93 -8.59
N TYR A 191 22.67 -2.74 -8.35
CA TYR A 191 22.81 -2.05 -7.07
C TYR A 191 22.33 -2.91 -5.90
N TYR A 192 21.11 -3.46 -5.97
CA TYR A 192 20.56 -4.28 -4.88
C TYR A 192 21.18 -5.68 -4.79
N ASN A 193 21.56 -6.29 -5.92
CA ASN A 193 22.32 -7.54 -5.93
C ASN A 193 23.64 -7.38 -5.17
N ASN A 194 24.37 -6.29 -5.43
CA ASN A 194 25.62 -6.00 -4.75
C ASN A 194 25.40 -5.64 -3.27
N LEU A 195 24.40 -4.81 -2.97
CA LEU A 195 24.14 -4.34 -1.60
C LEU A 195 23.75 -5.48 -0.64
N TYR A 196 23.00 -6.46 -1.13
CA TYR A 196 22.45 -7.55 -0.29
C TYR A 196 23.02 -8.93 -0.60
N ASN A 197 23.95 -9.05 -1.56
CA ASN A 197 24.50 -10.33 -2.02
C ASN A 197 23.40 -11.33 -2.46
N VAL A 198 22.48 -10.85 -3.30
CA VAL A 198 21.37 -11.61 -3.90
C VAL A 198 21.50 -11.67 -5.42
N ASN A 199 20.66 -12.49 -6.06
CA ASN A 199 20.63 -12.63 -7.52
C ASN A 199 19.22 -12.36 -8.07
N ILE A 200 18.68 -11.16 -7.80
CA ILE A 200 17.41 -10.73 -8.39
C ILE A 200 17.57 -10.47 -9.88
N LYS A 201 16.57 -10.90 -10.66
CA LYS A 201 16.55 -10.75 -12.12
C LYS A 201 15.92 -9.45 -12.58
N THR A 202 14.93 -8.97 -11.82
CA THR A 202 14.15 -7.80 -12.17
C THR A 202 13.81 -6.98 -10.94
N ILE A 203 13.65 -5.68 -11.13
CA ILE A 203 13.09 -4.79 -10.12
C ILE A 203 12.02 -3.90 -10.72
N ASN A 204 10.91 -3.74 -10.01
CA ASN A 204 9.81 -2.87 -10.42
C ASN A 204 9.85 -1.53 -9.69
N ILE A 205 10.30 -0.48 -10.38
CA ILE A 205 10.38 0.88 -9.81
C ILE A 205 8.99 1.43 -9.45
N ASP A 206 7.95 1.01 -10.19
CA ASP A 206 6.58 1.44 -9.93
C ASP A 206 6.11 0.96 -8.56
N GLU A 207 6.39 -0.29 -8.19
CA GLU A 207 6.06 -0.85 -6.86
C GLU A 207 6.75 -0.08 -5.74
N ILE A 208 8.04 0.25 -5.90
CA ILE A 208 8.80 1.00 -4.90
C ILE A 208 8.14 2.36 -4.66
N TYR A 209 7.83 3.06 -5.76
CA TYR A 209 7.32 4.43 -5.71
C TYR A 209 5.87 4.47 -5.20
N ILE A 210 5.02 3.57 -5.69
CA ILE A 210 3.62 3.47 -5.32
C ILE A 210 3.45 2.99 -3.88
N GLU A 211 4.21 1.98 -3.44
CA GLU A 211 4.11 1.48 -2.06
C GLU A 211 4.50 2.58 -1.06
N LEU A 212 5.55 3.36 -1.33
CA LEU A 212 5.91 4.49 -0.49
C LEU A 212 4.79 5.53 -0.39
N TRP A 213 4.23 5.95 -1.53
CA TRP A 213 3.12 6.92 -1.53
C TRP A 213 1.86 6.36 -0.89
N ALA A 214 1.53 5.10 -1.11
CA ALA A 214 0.38 4.44 -0.51
C ALA A 214 0.48 4.45 1.02
N ARG A 215 1.68 4.19 1.57
CA ARG A 215 1.94 4.25 3.02
C ARG A 215 1.81 5.69 3.55
N LEU A 216 2.38 6.68 2.87
CA LEU A 216 2.27 8.09 3.28
C LEU A 216 0.81 8.60 3.25
N LEU A 217 0.08 8.32 2.17
CA LEU A 217 -1.33 8.72 2.04
C LEU A 217 -2.21 7.97 3.05
N ASN A 218 -1.93 6.69 3.30
CA ASN A 218 -2.62 5.92 4.34
C ASN A 218 -2.38 6.51 5.74
N CYS A 219 -1.14 6.90 6.07
CA CYS A 219 -0.85 7.60 7.33
C CYS A 219 -1.63 8.91 7.43
N PHE A 220 -1.68 9.69 6.36
CA PHE A 220 -2.45 10.94 6.34
C PHE A 220 -3.94 10.68 6.57
N ILE A 221 -4.56 9.79 5.80
CA ILE A 221 -5.97 9.45 5.94
C ILE A 221 -6.26 8.93 7.36
N CYS A 222 -5.43 8.04 7.89
CA CYS A 222 -5.62 7.54 9.25
C CYS A 222 -5.50 8.66 10.29
N SER A 223 -4.56 9.60 10.11
CA SER A 223 -4.47 10.76 11.00
C SER A 223 -5.69 11.67 10.89
N LYS A 224 -6.24 11.82 9.67
CA LYS A 224 -7.36 12.69 9.35
C LYS A 224 -8.65 12.32 10.07
N TYR A 225 -8.90 11.03 10.26
CA TYR A 225 -10.07 10.56 11.02
C TYR A 225 -9.71 9.89 12.34
N SER A 226 -8.50 10.16 12.85
CA SER A 226 -8.19 9.87 14.25
C SER A 226 -8.83 10.91 15.16
N GLU A 227 -8.95 10.61 16.46
CA GLU A 227 -9.42 11.57 17.47
C GLU A 227 -8.56 12.84 17.52
N ASN A 228 -7.27 12.72 17.21
CA ASN A 228 -6.30 13.82 17.22
C ASN A 228 -5.88 14.17 15.79
N HIS A 229 -6.81 14.74 15.01
CA HIS A 229 -6.56 15.19 13.64
C HIS A 229 -5.57 16.38 13.61
N ASN A 230 -4.28 16.07 13.44
CA ASN A 230 -3.23 17.07 13.30
C ASN A 230 -1.94 16.49 12.70
N TYR A 231 -0.99 17.39 12.41
CA TYR A 231 0.33 17.04 11.89
C TYR A 231 1.11 16.11 12.83
N ASN A 232 1.00 16.25 14.15
CA ASN A 232 1.76 15.42 15.08
C ASN A 232 1.33 13.95 14.99
N THR A 233 0.02 13.70 14.84
CA THR A 233 -0.50 12.35 14.61
C THR A 233 -0.05 11.78 13.27
N PHE A 234 -0.11 12.58 12.20
CA PHE A 234 0.43 12.18 10.90
C PHE A 234 1.91 11.80 10.97
N ASN A 235 2.72 12.67 11.57
CA ASN A 235 4.16 12.45 11.73
C ASN A 235 4.45 11.20 12.58
N LYS A 236 3.71 11.01 13.68
CA LYS A 236 3.79 9.78 14.50
C LYS A 236 3.51 8.54 13.65
N TYR A 237 2.47 8.54 12.81
CA TYR A 237 2.16 7.40 11.94
C TYR A 237 3.24 7.14 10.90
N VAL A 238 3.81 8.19 10.28
CA VAL A 238 4.94 8.03 9.35
C VAL A 238 6.20 7.50 10.06
N SER A 239 6.47 7.95 11.28
CA SER A 239 7.55 7.40 12.11
C SER A 239 7.34 5.92 12.44
N ILE A 240 6.10 5.51 12.73
CA ILE A 240 5.74 4.09 12.95
C ILE A 240 5.95 3.30 11.66
N GLU A 241 5.54 3.83 10.51
CA GLU A 241 5.78 3.20 9.20
C GLU A 241 7.28 3.00 8.93
N LYS A 242 8.10 4.03 9.17
CA LYS A 242 9.57 3.90 9.11
C LYS A 242 10.04 2.74 10.01
N LYS A 243 9.56 2.69 11.26
CA LYS A 243 9.99 1.67 12.22
C LYS A 243 9.61 0.25 11.83
N ILE A 244 8.37 0.03 11.37
CA ILE A 244 7.97 -1.30 10.90
C ILE A 244 8.74 -1.68 9.63
N SER A 245 9.08 -0.72 8.77
CA SER A 245 9.93 -0.97 7.60
C SER A 245 11.31 -1.47 8.02
N GLU A 246 11.97 -0.83 8.99
CA GLU A 246 13.28 -1.28 9.52
C GLU A 246 13.24 -2.71 10.07
N ILE A 247 12.14 -3.07 10.73
CA ILE A 247 11.89 -4.40 11.30
C ILE A 247 11.72 -5.43 10.19
N GLN A 248 10.89 -5.14 9.18
CA GLN A 248 10.66 -6.07 8.09
C GLN A 248 11.90 -6.25 7.22
N SER A 249 12.65 -5.17 6.90
CA SER A 249 13.93 -5.29 6.19
C SER A 249 14.91 -6.16 6.95
N TYR A 250 14.99 -6.03 8.28
CA TYR A 250 15.87 -6.87 9.10
C TYR A 250 15.55 -8.36 8.94
N LYS A 251 14.25 -8.72 8.90
CA LYS A 251 13.82 -10.10 8.67
C LYS A 251 14.25 -10.62 7.29
N ILE A 252 14.09 -9.80 6.26
CA ILE A 252 14.53 -10.14 4.89
C ILE A 252 16.04 -10.32 4.84
N CYS A 253 16.82 -9.39 5.40
CA CYS A 253 18.28 -9.47 5.45
C CYS A 253 18.76 -10.73 6.20
N ASN A 254 18.14 -11.07 7.34
CA ASN A 254 18.46 -12.30 8.06
C ASN A 254 18.19 -13.55 7.21
N TYR A 255 17.07 -13.57 6.49
CA TYR A 255 16.76 -14.68 5.59
C TYR A 255 17.78 -14.80 4.45
N ILE A 256 18.16 -13.68 3.82
CA ILE A 256 19.18 -13.63 2.76
C ILE A 256 20.53 -14.14 3.28
N ASN A 257 20.96 -13.69 4.46
CA ASN A 257 22.23 -14.13 5.06
C ASN A 257 22.29 -15.64 5.29
N ASN A 258 21.14 -16.26 5.60
CA ASN A 258 21.01 -17.70 5.79
C ASN A 258 20.83 -18.47 4.46
N ASN A 259 20.55 -17.79 3.35
CA ASN A 259 20.26 -18.38 2.05
C ASN A 259 20.97 -17.58 0.95
N LYS A 260 22.26 -17.85 0.74
CA LYS A 260 23.10 -17.10 -0.22
C LYS A 260 22.66 -17.34 -1.67
N ASN A 261 22.90 -16.36 -2.54
CA ASN A 261 22.68 -16.41 -3.99
C ASN A 261 21.24 -16.73 -4.43
N ILE A 262 20.26 -16.36 -3.60
CA ILE A 262 18.85 -16.52 -3.94
C ILE A 262 18.34 -15.38 -4.82
N ASP A 263 17.39 -15.70 -5.69
CA ASP A 263 16.48 -14.71 -6.26
C ASP A 263 15.31 -14.50 -5.29
N ILE A 264 15.47 -13.57 -4.36
CA ILE A 264 14.43 -13.26 -3.36
C ILE A 264 13.15 -12.69 -4.00
N ASN A 265 13.23 -12.21 -5.25
CA ASN A 265 12.11 -11.67 -6.00
C ASN A 265 11.41 -12.72 -6.89
N LYS A 266 11.83 -13.98 -6.85
CA LYS A 266 11.34 -15.04 -7.75
C LYS A 266 9.81 -15.17 -7.79
N TYR A 267 9.14 -14.97 -6.65
CA TYR A 267 7.69 -15.18 -6.53
C TYR A 267 6.89 -13.91 -6.23
N THR A 268 7.53 -12.82 -5.79
CA THR A 268 6.89 -11.52 -5.49
C THR A 268 7.96 -10.44 -5.31
N HIS A 269 7.55 -9.18 -5.17
CA HIS A 269 8.40 -7.98 -5.17
C HIS A 269 9.03 -7.69 -3.79
N ILE A 270 9.79 -8.64 -3.24
CA ILE A 270 10.35 -8.54 -1.88
C ILE A 270 11.33 -7.38 -1.71
N VAL A 271 12.27 -7.22 -2.64
CA VAL A 271 13.25 -6.12 -2.58
C VAL A 271 12.51 -4.78 -2.61
N GLU A 272 11.52 -4.65 -3.49
CA GLU A 272 10.76 -3.41 -3.67
C GLU A 272 10.01 -3.05 -2.37
N TYR A 273 9.16 -3.95 -1.87
CA TYR A 273 8.28 -3.66 -0.74
C TYR A 273 9.01 -3.51 0.59
N TYR A 274 10.07 -4.29 0.83
CA TYR A 274 10.68 -4.37 2.15
C TYR A 274 12.06 -3.72 2.24
N LEU A 275 12.86 -3.70 1.18
CA LEU A 275 14.22 -3.16 1.25
C LEU A 275 14.27 -1.73 0.68
N ALA A 276 13.82 -1.55 -0.56
CA ALA A 276 13.83 -0.26 -1.24
C ALA A 276 12.91 0.77 -0.56
N VAL A 277 11.70 0.37 -0.17
CA VAL A 277 10.79 1.26 0.57
C VAL A 277 11.37 1.63 1.94
N ASN A 278 12.08 0.72 2.63
CA ASN A 278 12.76 1.07 3.89
C ASN A 278 13.86 2.11 3.67
N GLN A 279 14.67 1.94 2.62
CA GLN A 279 15.69 2.92 2.23
C GLN A 279 15.06 4.31 1.98
N LEU A 280 13.93 4.37 1.28
CA LEU A 280 13.24 5.63 1.03
C LEU A 280 12.60 6.24 2.29
N LEU A 281 11.99 5.43 3.16
CA LEU A 281 11.45 5.90 4.45
C LEU A 281 12.56 6.35 5.40
N TYR A 282 13.72 5.70 5.35
CA TYR A 282 14.88 6.12 6.13
C TYR A 282 15.31 7.53 5.71
N ASN A 283 15.37 7.78 4.40
CA ASN A 283 15.72 9.04 3.76
C ASN A 283 14.49 9.90 3.40
N ILE A 284 13.39 9.81 4.17
CA ILE A 284 12.11 10.43 3.80
C ILE A 284 12.22 11.95 3.58
N ASN A 285 13.06 12.63 4.35
CA ASN A 285 13.27 14.07 4.19
C ASN A 285 13.88 14.41 2.82
N GLU A 286 14.94 13.70 2.43
CA GLU A 286 15.60 13.92 1.13
C GLU A 286 14.71 13.46 -0.03
N PHE A 287 13.95 12.38 0.15
CA PHE A 287 12.94 11.95 -0.82
C PHE A 287 11.90 13.05 -1.04
N LEU A 288 11.31 13.57 0.04
CA LEU A 288 10.29 14.61 -0.09
C LEU A 288 10.89 15.89 -0.67
N LYS A 289 12.09 16.32 -0.23
CA LYS A 289 12.81 17.44 -0.84
C LYS A 289 13.01 17.24 -2.35
N TYR A 290 13.46 16.06 -2.77
CA TYR A 290 13.55 15.69 -4.17
C TYR A 290 12.19 15.81 -4.89
N ARG A 291 11.10 15.35 -4.28
CA ARG A 291 9.75 15.43 -4.88
C ARG A 291 9.20 16.85 -4.95
N PHE A 292 9.43 17.66 -3.92
CA PHE A 292 9.04 19.08 -3.88
C PHE A 292 9.80 19.93 -4.90
N SER A 293 10.98 19.50 -5.36
CA SER A 293 11.68 20.15 -6.48
C SER A 293 10.99 19.96 -7.85
N LYS A 294 9.96 19.10 -7.94
CA LYS A 294 9.26 18.79 -9.19
C LYS A 294 7.88 19.47 -9.23
N LYS A 295 7.47 19.90 -10.42
CA LYS A 295 6.17 20.59 -10.64
C LYS A 295 4.95 19.79 -10.18
N LYS A 296 4.99 18.46 -10.29
CA LYS A 296 3.93 17.54 -9.84
C LYS A 296 4.49 16.58 -8.80
N ILE A 297 4.33 16.89 -7.52
CA ILE A 297 4.96 16.18 -6.40
C ILE A 297 4.75 14.66 -6.44
N PHE A 298 3.55 14.20 -6.77
CA PHE A 298 3.20 12.77 -6.82
C PHE A 298 3.59 12.06 -8.12
N TYR A 299 3.77 12.77 -9.23
CA TYR A 299 4.01 12.13 -10.53
C TYR A 299 5.50 11.98 -10.81
N LEU A 300 5.95 10.74 -10.97
CA LEU A 300 7.32 10.42 -11.37
C LEU A 300 7.43 10.35 -12.90
N LYS A 301 7.81 11.47 -13.51
CA LYS A 301 8.08 11.54 -14.96
C LYS A 301 9.51 11.14 -15.33
N ASP A 302 10.47 11.45 -14.46
CA ASP A 302 11.89 11.23 -14.69
C ASP A 302 12.38 10.05 -13.86
N ILE A 303 12.15 8.85 -14.39
CA ILE A 303 12.52 7.58 -13.75
C ILE A 303 14.04 7.50 -13.54
N GLN A 304 14.84 8.01 -14.48
CA GLN A 304 16.30 7.92 -14.38
C GLN A 304 16.85 8.80 -13.25
N SER A 305 16.32 10.00 -13.08
CA SER A 305 16.62 10.86 -11.93
C SER A 305 16.25 10.18 -10.61
N PHE A 306 15.13 9.48 -10.55
CA PHE A 306 14.73 8.77 -9.33
C PHE A 306 15.60 7.54 -9.03
N ILE A 307 16.00 6.77 -10.04
CA ILE A 307 16.98 5.69 -9.85
C ILE A 307 18.30 6.24 -9.31
N ASN A 308 18.79 7.35 -9.89
CA ASN A 308 20.01 7.99 -9.41
C ASN A 308 19.86 8.49 -7.97
N PHE A 309 18.69 9.03 -7.61
CA PHE A 309 18.36 9.40 -6.24
C PHE A 309 18.43 8.21 -5.27
N ILE A 310 17.83 7.06 -5.61
CA ILE A 310 17.89 5.86 -4.75
C ILE A 310 19.36 5.45 -4.53
N ILE A 311 20.13 5.34 -5.62
CA ILE A 311 21.52 4.86 -5.56
C ILE A 311 22.41 5.82 -4.75
N SER A 312 22.17 7.14 -4.85
CA SER A 312 22.94 8.15 -4.13
C SER A 312 22.59 8.27 -2.64
N HIS A 313 21.55 7.58 -2.17
CA HIS A 313 21.14 7.58 -0.76
C HIS A 313 21.14 6.15 -0.23
N PRO A 314 22.30 5.48 -0.15
CA PRO A 314 22.41 4.09 0.26
C PRO A 314 22.08 3.86 1.74
N ASP A 315 21.94 4.93 2.53
CA ASP A 315 21.69 4.81 3.95
C ASP A 315 20.34 4.17 4.24
N TYR A 316 20.36 3.17 5.10
CA TYR A 316 19.18 2.56 5.69
C TYR A 316 19.51 2.07 7.10
N LYS A 317 18.47 1.78 7.88
CA LYS A 317 18.61 1.17 9.18
C LYS A 317 17.88 -0.16 9.23
N LEU A 318 18.49 -1.10 9.91
CA LEU A 318 17.86 -2.36 10.30
C LEU A 318 17.57 -2.30 11.79
N HIS A 319 16.37 -2.69 12.19
CA HIS A 319 16.04 -2.80 13.60
C HIS A 319 15.99 -4.27 14.01
N LYS A 320 16.99 -4.69 14.80
CA LYS A 320 17.03 -6.04 15.36
C LYS A 320 15.80 -6.29 16.21
N ILE A 321 15.11 -7.38 15.92
CA ILE A 321 13.92 -7.79 16.66
C ILE A 321 14.33 -8.73 17.79
N ARG A 322 13.72 -8.56 18.97
CA ARG A 322 13.90 -9.50 20.09
C ARG A 322 13.26 -10.85 19.76
N LYS A 323 13.88 -11.94 20.25
CA LYS A 323 13.26 -13.27 20.21
C LYS A 323 11.87 -13.18 20.87
N ASN A 324 10.85 -13.79 20.25
CA ASN A 324 9.44 -13.76 20.67
C ASN A 324 8.69 -12.40 20.58
N SER A 325 9.21 -11.44 19.81
CA SER A 325 8.43 -10.25 19.47
C SER A 325 7.19 -10.57 18.64
N ILE A 326 6.11 -9.81 18.86
CA ILE A 326 4.88 -9.83 18.05
C ILE A 326 5.14 -9.61 16.55
N PHE A 327 6.26 -8.99 16.18
CA PHE A 327 6.63 -8.72 14.78
C PHE A 327 7.28 -9.92 14.07
N ASN A 328 7.69 -10.96 14.80
CA ASN A 328 8.46 -12.06 14.23
C ASN A 328 7.69 -12.81 13.14
N ASN A 329 6.37 -13.01 13.33
CA ASN A 329 5.60 -13.86 12.44
C ASN A 329 4.92 -13.10 11.30
N THR A 330 4.69 -11.78 11.43
CA THR A 330 3.92 -11.00 10.46
C THR A 330 4.75 -10.42 9.32
N PHE A 331 4.21 -10.42 8.10
CA PHE A 331 4.74 -9.70 6.93
C PHE A 331 3.90 -8.51 6.48
N ARG A 332 3.12 -7.95 7.40
CA ARG A 332 2.51 -6.63 7.20
C ARG A 332 3.57 -5.62 6.73
N MET A 333 3.26 -4.91 5.65
CA MET A 333 4.07 -3.80 5.14
C MET A 333 3.76 -2.51 5.93
N SER A 334 2.55 -2.41 6.45
CA SER A 334 2.00 -1.32 7.24
C SER A 334 1.25 -1.87 8.45
N VAL A 335 1.37 -1.18 9.57
CA VAL A 335 0.59 -1.45 10.78
C VAL A 335 -0.42 -0.34 11.05
N ILE A 336 -0.39 0.74 10.26
CA ILE A 336 -1.37 1.81 10.32
C ILE A 336 -2.59 1.37 9.51
N GLU A 337 -3.62 0.89 10.21
CA GLU A 337 -4.91 0.55 9.61
C GLU A 337 -5.95 1.61 9.94
N PHE A 338 -6.79 1.90 8.96
CA PHE A 338 -7.81 2.90 9.12
C PHE A 338 -8.98 2.35 9.94
N ASN A 339 -9.06 2.71 11.22
CA ASN A 339 -10.22 2.39 12.06
C ASN A 339 -11.00 3.68 12.28
N LEU A 340 -12.25 3.74 11.80
CA LEU A 340 -13.14 4.78 12.29
C LEU A 340 -13.36 4.55 13.79
N PRO A 341 -13.47 5.62 14.61
CA PRO A 341 -14.03 5.46 15.93
C PRO A 341 -15.40 4.78 15.78
N ARG A 342 -15.65 3.73 16.57
CA ARG A 342 -17.00 3.16 16.68
C ARG A 342 -17.87 4.30 17.21
N ARG A 343 -18.67 4.91 16.33
CA ARG A 343 -19.72 5.83 16.76
C ARG A 343 -20.77 5.06 17.52
#